data_AF-A0A7S2H475-F1
#
_entry.id   AF-A0A7S2H475-F1
#
_cell.length_a   1.000
_cell.length_b   1.000
_cell.length_c   1.000
_cell.angle_alpha   90.00
_cell.angle_beta   90.00
_cell.angle_gamma   90.00
#
_symmetry.space_group_name_H-M   'P 1'
#
loop_
_entity.id
_entity.type
_entity.pdbx_description
1 polymer ?
#
loop_
_entity_poly.entity_id
_entity_poly.type
_entity_poly.pdbx_seq_one_letter_code
_entity_poly.pdbx_strand_id
1 'polypeptide(L)'
;GWSGNDTPNPSPHTIPEKYWAQRFRFFSEFDRGIQLDAESWYSVTPERIAEHISERCRCGLVVDAFCGVGGNAIQFALTCERVIAIDIDPIKIQAARHNA
;
A
#
# COMPACT_ATOMS: atom_id res chain seq x y z
N GLY A 1 2.55 -17.07 20.41
CA GLY A 1 3.66 -17.40 19.50
C GLY A 1 3.12 -17.30 18.10
N TRP A 2 3.61 -16.35 17.32
CA TRP A 2 3.26 -16.22 15.91
C TRP A 2 4.04 -17.29 15.14
N SER A 3 3.31 -18.24 14.53
CA SER A 3 3.86 -19.28 13.67
C SER A 3 3.95 -18.72 12.25
N GLY A 4 5.18 -18.62 11.73
CA GLY A 4 5.51 -18.03 10.43
C GLY A 4 4.89 -18.78 9.25
N ASN A 5 3.75 -18.29 8.80
CA ASN A 5 3.32 -18.36 7.41
C ASN A 5 3.36 -16.94 6.84
N ASP A 6 4.59 -16.46 6.77
CA ASP A 6 5.08 -15.33 6.00
C ASP A 6 4.66 -15.46 4.53
N THR A 7 3.86 -14.53 4.01
CA THR A 7 4.07 -14.09 2.62
C THR A 7 4.44 -12.60 2.64
N PRO A 8 5.69 -12.27 2.98
CA PRO A 8 6.24 -10.93 2.96
C PRO A 8 6.61 -10.67 1.51
N ASN A 9 5.62 -10.23 0.73
CA ASN A 9 5.66 -10.19 -0.72
C ASN A 9 5.82 -11.59 -1.37
N PRO A 10 4.98 -11.96 -2.35
CA PRO A 10 5.26 -13.12 -3.17
C PRO A 10 6.67 -13.04 -3.77
N SER A 11 7.36 -14.19 -3.81
CA SER A 11 8.71 -14.32 -4.34
C SER A 11 8.83 -13.64 -5.72
N PRO A 12 10.00 -13.08 -6.08
CA PRO A 12 10.24 -12.53 -7.42
C PRO A 12 9.93 -13.51 -8.55
N HIS A 13 9.94 -14.82 -8.27
CA HIS A 13 9.58 -15.85 -9.25
C HIS A 13 8.06 -16.05 -9.44
N THR A 14 7.25 -15.51 -8.53
CA THR A 14 5.77 -15.59 -8.55
C THR A 14 5.08 -14.32 -9.02
N ILE A 15 5.83 -13.22 -9.14
CA ILE A 15 5.37 -11.94 -9.69
C ILE A 15 6.14 -11.65 -10.98
N PRO A 16 5.49 -11.13 -12.05
CA PRO A 16 6.20 -10.76 -13.26
C PRO A 16 7.36 -9.80 -12.96
N GLU A 17 8.53 -10.04 -13.56
CA GLU A 17 9.78 -9.29 -13.33
C GLU A 17 9.58 -7.77 -13.42
N LYS A 18 8.70 -7.32 -14.34
CA LYS A 18 8.35 -5.90 -14.49
C LYS A 18 7.82 -5.25 -13.21
N TYR A 19 7.06 -5.96 -12.37
CA TYR A 19 6.54 -5.41 -11.12
C TYR A 19 7.61 -5.45 -10.02
N TRP A 20 8.34 -6.56 -9.90
CA TRP A 20 9.43 -6.70 -8.94
C TRP A 20 10.55 -5.66 -9.16
N ALA A 21 10.93 -5.43 -10.41
CA ALA A 21 11.91 -4.41 -10.79
C ALA A 21 11.44 -2.99 -10.46
N GLN A 22 10.13 -2.79 -10.34
CA GLN A 22 9.49 -1.51 -10.03
C GLN A 22 9.03 -1.40 -8.57
N ARG A 23 9.36 -2.35 -7.68
CA ARG A 23 8.87 -2.37 -6.29
C ARG A 23 9.12 -1.06 -5.54
N PHE A 24 10.28 -0.42 -5.76
CA PHE A 24 10.61 0.89 -5.17
C PHE A 24 9.83 2.07 -5.76
N ARG A 25 9.17 1.89 -6.91
CA ARG A 25 8.19 2.85 -7.45
C ARG A 25 6.83 2.73 -6.77
N PHE A 26 6.50 1.54 -6.27
CA PHE A 26 5.25 1.31 -5.52
C PHE A 26 5.40 1.80 -4.09
N PHE A 27 6.51 1.47 -3.44
CA PHE A 27 6.89 1.98 -2.12
C PHE A 27 8.39 2.25 -2.08
N SER A 28 8.81 3.49 -1.84
CA SER A 28 10.22 3.86 -1.72
C SER A 28 10.90 3.12 -0.57
N GLU A 29 10.17 2.90 0.52
CA GLU A 29 10.60 2.16 1.72
C GLU A 29 10.30 0.65 1.65
N PHE A 30 10.23 0.05 0.45
CA PHE A 30 9.89 -1.37 0.26
C PHE A 30 10.69 -2.32 1.17
N ASP A 31 12.00 -2.09 1.29
CA ASP A 31 12.91 -2.93 2.07
C ASP A 31 12.75 -2.77 3.60
N ARG A 32 11.92 -1.81 4.07
CA ARG A 32 11.55 -1.70 5.50
C ARG A 32 10.43 -2.67 5.92
N GLY A 33 10.13 -3.63 5.05
CA GLY A 33 9.19 -4.71 5.33
C GLY A 33 7.79 -4.47 4.78
N ILE A 34 7.64 -3.68 3.71
CA ILE A 34 6.35 -3.47 3.05
C ILE A 34 5.73 -4.82 2.65
N GLN A 35 4.43 -4.96 2.85
CA GLN A 35 3.65 -6.15 2.55
C GLN A 35 2.69 -5.89 1.38
N LEU A 36 2.87 -6.67 0.31
CA LEU A 36 1.96 -6.76 -0.84
C LEU A 36 1.55 -8.22 -1.02
N ASP A 37 0.26 -8.47 -1.19
CA ASP A 37 -0.22 -9.76 -1.70
C ASP A 37 -0.18 -9.79 -3.24
N ALA A 38 -0.57 -10.94 -3.81
CA ALA A 38 -0.53 -11.17 -5.25
C ALA A 38 -1.34 -10.13 -6.05
N GLU A 39 -2.50 -9.70 -5.57
CA GLU A 39 -3.34 -8.72 -6.26
C GLU A 39 -2.76 -7.30 -6.13
N SER A 40 -2.24 -6.96 -4.95
CA SER A 40 -1.73 -5.62 -4.66
C SER A 40 -0.53 -5.21 -5.50
N TRP A 41 0.25 -6.16 -6.01
CA TRP A 41 1.29 -5.89 -7.02
C TRP A 41 0.75 -5.28 -8.31
N TYR A 42 -0.51 -5.54 -8.65
CA TYR A 42 -1.15 -5.04 -9.86
C TYR A 42 -2.00 -3.80 -9.63
N SER A 43 -2.58 -3.66 -8.43
CA SER A 43 -3.56 -2.61 -8.13
C SER A 43 -2.98 -1.41 -7.38
N VAL A 44 -1.84 -1.54 -6.70
CA VAL A 44 -1.32 -0.44 -5.89
C VAL A 44 -0.91 0.75 -6.75
N THR A 45 -1.38 1.94 -6.37
CA THR A 45 -0.94 3.20 -6.98
C THR A 45 0.56 3.40 -6.70
N PRO A 46 1.39 3.65 -7.73
CA PRO A 46 2.78 4.05 -7.51
C PRO A 46 2.90 5.26 -6.58
N GLU A 47 3.85 5.25 -5.65
CA GLU A 47 3.97 6.23 -4.55
C GLU A 47 3.91 7.68 -5.03
N ARG A 48 4.67 8.01 -6.09
CA ARG A 48 4.67 9.38 -6.68
C ARG A 48 3.32 9.81 -7.26
N ILE A 49 2.54 8.86 -7.76
CA ILE A 49 1.19 9.15 -8.28
C ILE A 49 0.25 9.38 -7.08
N ALA A 50 0.34 8.55 -6.04
CA ALA A 50 -0.43 8.71 -4.81
C ALA A 50 -0.12 10.05 -4.11
N GLU A 51 1.15 10.45 -4.03
CA GLU A 51 1.60 11.76 -3.54
C GLU A 51 0.98 12.91 -4.35
N HIS A 52 1.05 12.83 -5.68
CA HIS A 52 0.47 13.85 -6.56
C HIS A 52 -1.06 14.01 -6.41
N ILE A 53 -1.75 12.89 -6.14
CA ILE A 53 -3.18 12.86 -5.87
C ILE A 53 -3.46 13.46 -4.48
N SER A 54 -2.71 13.05 -3.45
CA SER A 54 -2.93 13.52 -2.08
C SER A 54 -2.69 15.02 -1.92
N GLU A 55 -1.75 15.59 -2.66
CA GLU A 55 -1.51 17.04 -2.72
C GLU A 55 -2.70 17.81 -3.31
N ARG A 56 -3.39 17.26 -4.32
CA ARG A 56 -4.57 17.89 -4.93
C ARG A 56 -5.84 17.72 -4.12
N CYS A 57 -5.89 16.69 -3.29
CA CYS A 57 -7.06 16.31 -2.49
C CYS A 57 -6.94 16.74 -1.02
N ARG A 58 -5.98 17.61 -0.67
CA ARG A 58 -5.78 18.15 0.68
C ARG A 58 -7.09 18.61 1.32
N CYS A 59 -7.42 18.04 2.47
CA CYS A 59 -8.62 18.35 3.22
C CYS A 59 -8.47 17.93 4.69
N GLY A 60 -9.45 18.27 5.54
CA GLY A 60 -9.43 17.84 6.95
C GLY A 60 -9.71 16.33 7.12
N LEU A 61 -10.56 15.76 6.27
CA LEU A 61 -10.94 14.35 6.36
C LEU A 61 -11.12 13.77 4.95
N VAL A 62 -10.42 12.67 4.67
CA VAL A 62 -10.59 11.89 3.44
C VAL A 62 -10.98 10.46 3.75
N VAL A 63 -11.83 9.89 2.90
CA VAL A 63 -12.22 8.48 2.95
C VAL A 63 -11.61 7.79 1.74
N ASP A 64 -10.71 6.84 2.00
CA ASP A 64 -10.21 5.91 0.99
C ASP A 64 -11.06 4.64 1.08
N ALA A 65 -12.07 4.53 0.22
CA ALA A 65 -13.10 3.50 0.31
C ALA A 65 -12.64 2.10 -0.13
N PHE A 66 -11.48 2.00 -0.79
CA PHE A 66 -10.87 0.77 -1.30
C PHE A 66 -9.35 0.85 -1.12
N CYS A 67 -8.90 0.97 0.13
CA CYS A 67 -7.52 1.35 0.42
C CYS A 67 -6.49 0.28 0.02
N GLY A 68 -6.91 -0.96 -0.20
CA GLY A 68 -6.02 -2.09 -0.44
C GLY A 68 -4.96 -2.15 0.66
N VAL A 69 -3.70 -2.24 0.25
CA VAL A 69 -2.52 -2.27 1.12
C VAL A 69 -2.00 -0.88 1.51
N GLY A 70 -2.79 0.17 1.28
CA GLY A 70 -2.54 1.51 1.81
C GLY A 70 -1.82 2.50 0.89
N GLY A 71 -1.60 2.20 -0.39
CA GLY A 71 -0.83 3.06 -1.30
C GLY A 71 -1.29 4.53 -1.33
N ASN A 72 -2.59 4.78 -1.57
CA ASN A 72 -3.13 6.15 -1.51
C ASN A 72 -3.33 6.63 -0.06
N ALA A 73 -3.87 5.78 0.82
CA ALA A 73 -4.15 6.11 2.22
C ALA A 73 -2.92 6.65 2.98
N ILE A 74 -1.74 6.07 2.77
CA ILE A 74 -0.48 6.53 3.38
C ILE A 74 -0.16 7.95 2.91
N GLN A 75 -0.25 8.22 1.61
CA GLN A 75 0.03 9.55 1.07
C GLN A 75 -1.03 10.59 1.49
N PHE A 76 -2.29 10.18 1.63
CA PHE A 76 -3.32 11.03 2.22
C PHE A 76 -3.04 11.36 3.70
N ALA A 77 -2.48 10.43 4.47
CA ALA A 77 -2.13 10.68 5.87
C ALA A 77 -1.01 11.70 6.04
N LEU A 78 -0.19 11.92 5.01
CA LEU A 78 0.85 12.95 4.99
C LEU A 78 0.29 14.36 4.67
N THR A 79 -0.87 14.46 4.03
CA THR A 79 -1.41 15.73 3.51
C THR A 79 -2.74 16.17 4.11
N CYS A 80 -3.54 15.23 4.64
CA CYS A 80 -4.84 15.44 5.27
C CYS A 80 -4.77 15.23 6.79
N GLU A 81 -5.64 15.88 7.58
CA GLU A 81 -5.61 15.72 9.05
C GLU A 81 -6.08 14.33 9.50
N ARG A 82 -6.99 13.69 8.75
CA ARG A 82 -7.50 12.35 9.04
C ARG A 82 -7.82 11.57 7.77
N VAL A 83 -7.50 10.28 7.79
CA VAL A 83 -7.85 9.30 6.75
C VAL A 83 -8.73 8.20 7.36
N ILE A 84 -9.83 7.88 6.71
CA ILE A 84 -10.61 6.66 6.97
C ILE A 84 -10.32 5.70 5.81
N ALA A 85 -9.46 4.71 6.06
CA ALA A 85 -9.08 3.69 5.09
C ALA A 85 -9.98 2.46 5.28
N ILE A 86 -10.68 2.08 4.22
CA ILE A 86 -11.66 0.99 4.21
C ILE A 86 -11.28 0.02 3.11
N ASP A 87 -11.35 -1.27 3.44
CA ASP A 87 -11.28 -2.36 2.47
C ASP A 87 -12.17 -3.50 3.00
N ILE A 88 -12.75 -4.27 2.08
CA ILE A 88 -13.57 -5.43 2.44
C ILE A 88 -12.71 -6.60 2.90
N ASP A 89 -11.46 -6.68 2.44
CA ASP A 89 -10.55 -7.74 2.79
C ASP A 89 -9.76 -7.40 4.07
N PRO A 90 -9.95 -8.15 5.17
CA PRO A 90 -9.23 -7.91 6.42
C PRO A 90 -7.71 -8.14 6.32
N ILE A 91 -7.23 -8.88 5.31
CA ILE A 91 -5.80 -9.06 5.04
C ILE A 91 -5.21 -7.76 4.49
N LYS A 92 -5.91 -7.10 3.56
CA LYS A 92 -5.52 -5.78 3.03
C LYS A 92 -5.45 -4.74 4.13
N ILE A 93 -6.44 -4.72 5.04
CA ILE A 93 -6.44 -3.82 6.21
C ILE A 93 -5.22 -4.04 7.12
N GLN A 94 -4.85 -5.30 7.38
CA GLN A 94 -3.67 -5.62 8.19
C GLN A 94 -2.37 -5.16 7.49
N ALA A 95 -2.24 -5.43 6.20
CA ALA A 95 -1.09 -4.99 5.41
C ALA A 95 -1.01 -3.46 5.31
N ALA A 96 -2.14 -2.77 5.07
CA ALA A 96 -2.21 -1.30 5.05
C ALA A 96 -1.78 -0.70 6.38
N ARG A 97 -2.18 -1.31 7.50
CA ARG A 97 -1.76 -0.89 8.84
C ARG A 97 -0.28 -1.14 9.10
N HIS A 98 0.28 -2.22 8.55
CA HIS A 98 1.72 -2.52 8.68
C HIS A 98 2.58 -1.59 7.81
N ASN A 99 2.08 -1.20 6.63
CA ASN A 99 2.80 -0.36 5.67
C ASN A 99 2.80 1.14 6.05
N ALA A 100 1.92 1.56 6.97
CA ALA A 100 1.75 2.95 7.42
C ALA A 100 2.51 3.21 8.73
#